data_AF-A0A7S0Q1R1-F1
#
_entry.id   AF-A0A7S0Q1R1-F1
#
_cell.length_a   1.000
_cell.length_b   1.000
_cell.length_c   1.000
_cell.angle_alpha   90.00
_cell.angle_beta   90.00
_cell.angle_gamma   90.00
#
_symmetry.space_group_name_H-M   'P 1'
#
loop_
_entity.id
_entity.type
_entity.pdbx_description
1 polymer ?
#
loop_
_entity_poly.entity_id
_entity_poly.type
_entity_poly.pdbx_seq_one_letter_code
_entity_poly.pdbx_strand_id
1 'polypeptide(L)'
;KEFVSTMRRTAAAFATTTSRSFASGTPTAASSKIDLGWATLESDLTFVPFALPRLRKLEVFASRSGAGHSGARSFARSQAARLRYQNPDAEVMVRMSKEFPRSRLVVELDSGDPLEIDVTAQRASKIAQQLLQAAGVAEEQLEQALAAIDSEEKARAAKEADAKAERIANGGKVPGFQFRASEQPGKRP
;
A
#
# COMPACT_ATOMS: atom_id res chain seq x y z
N LYS A 1 -26.44 43.27 -33.58
CA LYS A 1 -26.27 44.74 -33.64
C LYS A 1 -26.22 45.18 -32.18
N GLU A 2 -25.13 45.59 -31.55
CA GLU A 2 -23.94 46.32 -32.02
C GLU A 2 -22.75 46.06 -31.11
N PHE A 3 -21.57 46.23 -31.70
CA PHE A 3 -20.23 46.19 -31.14
C PHE A 3 -19.80 47.64 -30.87
N VAL A 4 -19.23 47.93 -29.69
CA VAL A 4 -18.46 49.16 -29.41
C VAL A 4 -17.33 48.69 -28.47
N SER A 5 -16.07 48.42 -28.83
CA SER A 5 -15.14 49.00 -29.81
C SER A 5 -15.10 50.53 -29.68
N THR A 6 -14.06 51.19 -29.19
CA THR A 6 -12.68 50.76 -29.01
C THR A 6 -11.92 51.91 -28.36
N MET A 7 -10.83 51.53 -27.70
CA MET A 7 -9.53 52.19 -27.76
C MET A 7 -9.28 53.37 -26.82
N ARG A 8 -8.38 53.17 -25.84
CA ARG A 8 -6.89 53.26 -25.96
C ARG A 8 -6.52 54.74 -26.12
N ARG A 9 -5.57 55.32 -25.41
CA ARG A 9 -4.27 54.94 -24.80
C ARG A 9 -3.80 56.32 -24.24
N THR A 10 -2.94 56.53 -23.25
CA THR A 10 -1.59 56.04 -22.88
C THR A 10 -1.20 57.06 -21.79
N ALA A 11 -0.94 56.69 -20.54
CA ALA A 11 0.27 56.05 -20.01
C ALA A 11 1.57 56.85 -20.26
N ALA A 12 2.06 57.46 -19.17
CA ALA A 12 3.46 57.71 -18.75
C ALA A 12 3.48 59.04 -17.93
N ALA A 13 4.18 59.21 -16.82
CA ALA A 13 5.22 58.43 -16.17
C ALA A 13 5.57 59.08 -14.80
N PHE A 14 5.91 58.24 -13.83
CA PHE A 14 6.86 58.44 -12.72
C PHE A 14 6.71 59.61 -11.72
N ALA A 15 6.41 59.25 -10.47
CA ALA A 15 7.11 59.82 -9.31
C ALA A 15 7.10 58.81 -8.15
N THR A 16 8.26 58.25 -7.89
CA THR A 16 8.60 57.39 -6.76
C THR A 16 8.45 58.18 -5.46
N THR A 17 7.48 57.83 -4.63
CA THR A 17 7.41 58.30 -3.23
C THR A 17 7.39 57.09 -2.32
N THR A 18 8.53 56.87 -1.68
CA THR A 18 8.74 55.89 -0.62
C THR A 18 7.95 56.32 0.62
N SER A 19 6.77 55.73 0.84
CA SER A 19 6.10 55.74 2.14
C SER A 19 6.13 54.34 2.73
N ARG A 20 6.87 54.20 3.84
CA ARG A 20 6.84 53.03 4.72
C ARG A 20 5.39 52.77 5.16
N SER A 21 4.82 51.65 4.72
CA SER A 21 3.74 50.99 5.44
C SER A 21 4.30 49.72 6.08
N PHE A 22 4.57 49.79 7.39
CA PHE A 22 4.61 48.59 8.22
C PHE A 22 3.16 48.08 8.29
N ALA A 23 2.72 47.38 7.25
CA ALA A 23 1.52 46.58 7.31
C ALA A 23 1.83 45.47 8.32
N SER A 24 1.21 45.59 9.50
CA SER A 24 1.02 44.49 10.43
C SER A 24 0.17 43.42 9.73
N GLY A 25 0.80 42.68 8.83
CA GLY A 25 0.28 41.40 8.38
C GLY A 25 0.34 40.50 9.61
N THR A 26 -0.78 40.38 10.30
CA THR A 26 -1.04 39.18 11.10
C THR A 26 -0.60 38.01 10.23
N PRO A 27 0.36 37.17 10.66
CA PRO A 27 0.60 35.93 9.97
C PRO A 27 -0.73 35.19 10.08
N THR A 28 -1.54 35.24 9.02
CA THR A 28 -2.60 34.28 8.82
C THR A 28 -1.85 32.98 8.83
N ALA A 29 -1.88 32.31 9.99
CA ALA A 29 -1.47 30.95 10.14
C ALA A 29 -2.31 30.21 9.11
N ALA A 30 -1.75 30.04 7.92
CA ALA A 30 -2.16 29.02 7.00
C ALA A 30 -1.93 27.75 7.81
N SER A 31 -2.97 27.35 8.55
CA SER A 31 -3.14 26.02 9.07
C SER A 31 -3.08 25.16 7.82
N SER A 32 -1.88 24.80 7.40
CA SER A 32 -1.64 23.69 6.50
C SER A 32 -2.29 22.53 7.21
N LYS A 33 -3.52 22.20 6.83
CA LYS A 33 -4.12 20.92 7.18
C LYS A 33 -3.12 19.92 6.67
N ILE A 34 -2.35 19.35 7.59
CA ILE A 34 -1.39 18.31 7.28
C ILE A 34 -2.27 17.16 6.80
N ASP A 35 -2.33 16.98 5.49
CA ASP A 35 -2.95 15.80 4.91
C ASP A 35 -2.04 14.63 5.26
N LEU A 36 -2.49 13.84 6.24
CA LEU A 36 -1.80 12.65 6.70
C LEU A 36 -1.97 11.48 5.71
N GLY A 37 -2.66 11.70 4.58
CA GLY A 37 -2.88 10.70 3.56
C GLY A 37 -3.91 9.64 3.95
N TRP A 38 -4.78 9.93 4.94
CA TRP A 38 -5.82 8.99 5.40
C TRP A 38 -6.74 8.55 4.27
N ALA A 39 -7.11 9.46 3.37
CA ALA A 39 -7.94 9.14 2.21
C ALA A 39 -7.24 8.15 1.27
N THR A 40 -5.93 8.28 1.07
CA THR A 40 -5.15 7.35 0.25
C THR A 40 -5.08 5.97 0.92
N LEU A 41 -4.79 5.93 2.23
CA LEU A 41 -4.76 4.70 3.00
C LEU A 41 -6.12 3.97 2.99
N GLU A 42 -7.22 4.71 3.16
CA GLU A 42 -8.57 4.15 3.10
C GLU A 42 -8.89 3.61 1.70
N SER A 43 -8.51 4.34 0.64
CA SER A 43 -8.69 3.87 -0.73
C SER A 43 -7.90 2.58 -0.99
N ASP A 44 -6.67 2.47 -0.47
CA ASP A 44 -5.85 1.26 -0.58
C ASP A 44 -6.46 0.10 0.22
N LEU A 45 -7.08 0.37 1.37
CA LEU A 45 -7.69 -0.65 2.23
C LEU A 45 -9.04 -1.17 1.72
N THR A 46 -9.76 -0.35 0.95
CA THR A 46 -11.07 -0.65 0.37
C THR A 46 -11.01 -1.06 -1.10
N PHE A 47 -9.86 -0.94 -1.75
CA PHE A 47 -9.66 -1.25 -3.17
C PHE A 47 -10.11 -2.67 -3.57
N VAL A 48 -9.89 -3.66 -2.70
CA VAL A 48 -10.36 -5.04 -2.93
C VAL A 48 -11.54 -5.31 -2.00
N PRO A 49 -12.74 -5.67 -2.50
CA PRO A 49 -13.89 -5.96 -1.66
C PRO A 49 -13.71 -7.29 -0.92
N PHE A 50 -13.35 -7.20 0.37
CA PHE A 50 -13.17 -8.29 1.32
C PHE A 50 -14.18 -8.22 2.47
N ALA A 51 -15.39 -7.73 2.21
CA ALA A 51 -16.46 -7.76 3.21
C ALA A 51 -16.94 -9.22 3.40
N LEU A 52 -16.55 -9.82 4.52
CA LEU A 52 -16.81 -11.21 4.90
C LEU A 52 -17.62 -11.24 6.20
N PRO A 53 -18.92 -10.92 6.18
CA PRO A 53 -19.73 -10.71 7.39
C PRO A 53 -19.86 -11.96 8.29
N ARG A 54 -19.62 -13.15 7.74
CA ARG A 54 -19.65 -14.42 8.48
C ARG A 54 -18.28 -14.86 9.01
N LEU A 55 -17.22 -14.13 8.69
CA LEU A 55 -15.88 -14.49 9.13
C LEU A 55 -15.72 -14.16 10.62
N ARG A 56 -15.45 -15.18 11.44
CA ARG A 56 -15.16 -15.01 12.86
C ARG A 56 -13.67 -14.95 13.12
N LYS A 57 -12.91 -15.83 12.46
CA LYS A 57 -11.46 -15.94 12.66
C LYS A 57 -10.76 -16.33 11.38
N LEU A 58 -9.62 -15.69 11.12
CA LEU A 58 -8.72 -16.03 10.03
C LEU A 58 -7.29 -16.10 10.54
N GLU A 59 -6.68 -17.27 10.47
CA GLU A 59 -5.25 -17.44 10.76
C GLU A 59 -4.48 -17.75 9.48
N VAL A 60 -3.50 -16.91 9.17
CA VAL A 60 -2.59 -17.11 8.03
C VAL A 60 -1.26 -17.64 8.54
N PHE A 61 -0.96 -18.90 8.23
CA PHE A 61 0.34 -19.51 8.51
C PHE A 61 1.18 -19.50 7.24
N ALA A 62 2.26 -18.72 7.23
CA ALA A 62 3.16 -18.62 6.09
C ALA A 62 4.61 -18.98 6.47
N SER A 63 5.24 -19.86 5.68
CA SER A 63 6.67 -20.11 5.87
C SER A 63 7.52 -18.92 5.43
N ARG A 64 8.52 -18.55 6.24
CA ARG A 64 9.47 -17.47 5.90
C ARG A 64 10.45 -17.86 4.78
N SER A 65 10.70 -19.16 4.60
CA SER A 65 11.62 -19.71 3.61
C SER A 65 10.90 -20.49 2.53
N GLY A 66 11.60 -20.86 1.44
CA GLY A 66 11.08 -21.69 0.36
C GLY A 66 10.30 -20.93 -0.72
N ALA A 67 10.52 -21.32 -1.98
CA ALA A 67 9.89 -20.73 -3.15
C ALA A 67 8.37 -20.99 -3.19
N GLY A 68 7.94 -22.17 -2.72
CA GLY A 68 6.52 -22.56 -2.65
C GLY A 68 5.68 -21.71 -1.70
N HIS A 69 6.27 -20.89 -0.83
CA HIS A 69 5.51 -20.07 0.13
C HIS A 69 5.45 -18.59 -0.26
N SER A 70 5.96 -18.22 -1.45
CA SER A 70 6.00 -16.84 -1.92
C SER A 70 4.60 -16.21 -2.02
N GLY A 71 3.61 -16.94 -2.55
CA GLY A 71 2.24 -16.45 -2.64
C GLY A 71 1.58 -16.26 -1.28
N ALA A 72 1.78 -17.18 -0.33
CA ALA A 72 1.28 -17.01 1.04
C ALA A 72 1.91 -15.79 1.74
N ARG A 73 3.21 -15.55 1.55
CA ARG A 73 3.88 -14.34 2.06
C ARG A 73 3.34 -13.06 1.41
N SER A 74 3.14 -13.10 0.10
CA SER A 74 2.56 -11.98 -0.66
C SER A 74 1.16 -11.65 -0.14
N PHE A 75 0.29 -12.67 -0.04
CA PHE A 75 -1.06 -12.56 0.49
C PHE A 75 -1.08 -11.96 1.91
N ALA A 76 -0.26 -12.49 2.82
CA ALA A 76 -0.16 -12.00 4.18
C ALA A 76 0.27 -10.52 4.24
N ARG A 77 1.15 -10.08 3.32
CA ARG A 77 1.63 -8.70 3.27
C ARG A 77 0.64 -7.73 2.62
N SER A 78 -0.06 -8.15 1.57
CA SER A 78 -0.95 -7.28 0.81
C SER A 78 -2.39 -7.27 1.34
N GLN A 79 -2.93 -8.41 1.75
CA GLN A 79 -4.36 -8.55 2.01
C GLN A 79 -4.71 -8.56 3.50
N ALA A 80 -3.81 -8.91 4.41
CA ALA A 80 -4.13 -9.03 5.84
C ALA A 80 -4.62 -7.71 6.47
N ALA A 81 -4.06 -6.57 6.06
CA ALA A 81 -4.49 -5.26 6.55
C ALA A 81 -5.91 -4.92 6.05
N ARG A 82 -6.21 -5.22 4.78
CA ARG A 82 -7.54 -5.01 4.19
C ARG A 82 -8.60 -5.86 4.87
N LEU A 83 -8.28 -7.13 5.11
CA LEU A 83 -9.16 -8.07 5.81
C LEU A 83 -9.51 -7.58 7.22
N ARG A 84 -8.53 -7.06 7.96
CA ARG A 84 -8.78 -6.46 9.29
C ARG A 84 -9.64 -5.20 9.20
N TYR A 85 -9.36 -4.34 8.22
CA TYR A 85 -10.09 -3.08 8.06
C TYR A 85 -11.56 -3.30 7.72
N GLN A 86 -11.83 -4.23 6.80
CA GLN A 86 -13.19 -4.49 6.30
C GLN A 86 -13.98 -5.47 7.18
N ASN A 87 -13.33 -6.21 8.09
CA ASN A 87 -13.96 -7.16 9.01
C ASN A 87 -13.53 -6.88 10.45
N PRO A 88 -14.02 -5.78 11.06
CA PRO A 88 -13.59 -5.37 12.40
C PRO A 88 -13.97 -6.38 13.49
N ASP A 89 -15.02 -7.17 13.27
CA ASP A 89 -15.49 -8.21 14.21
C ASP A 89 -14.71 -9.52 14.10
N ALA A 90 -13.90 -9.69 13.04
CA ALA A 90 -13.15 -10.91 12.78
C ALA A 90 -11.73 -10.85 13.36
N GLU A 91 -11.30 -11.93 14.01
CA GLU A 91 -9.92 -12.05 14.48
C GLU A 91 -8.99 -12.49 13.33
N VAL A 92 -8.21 -11.55 12.77
CA VAL A 92 -7.28 -11.83 11.67
C VAL A 92 -5.82 -11.86 12.16
N MET A 93 -5.25 -13.06 12.27
CA MET A 93 -3.88 -13.30 12.70
C MET A 93 -2.96 -13.72 11.54
N VAL A 94 -1.72 -13.23 11.56
CA VAL A 94 -0.68 -13.65 10.61
C VAL A 94 0.49 -14.21 11.40
N ARG A 95 0.84 -15.47 11.17
CA ARG A 95 1.96 -16.17 11.80
C ARG A 95 2.97 -16.55 10.73
N MET A 96 4.17 -16.00 10.85
CA MET A 96 5.28 -16.29 9.93
C MET A 96 6.44 -16.95 10.67
N SER A 97 6.72 -18.22 10.37
CA SER A 97 7.84 -18.98 10.96
C SER A 97 8.63 -19.71 9.87
N LYS A 98 9.91 -20.03 10.13
CA LYS A 98 10.69 -20.94 9.27
C LYS A 98 10.33 -22.41 9.53
N GLU A 99 9.75 -22.70 10.70
CA GLU A 99 9.42 -24.05 11.16
C GLU A 99 8.14 -24.58 10.54
N PHE A 100 7.34 -23.75 9.88
CA PHE A 100 6.14 -24.20 9.19
C PHE A 100 6.53 -24.93 7.90
N PRO A 101 6.29 -26.26 7.80
CA PRO A 101 6.65 -27.04 6.62
C PRO A 101 5.70 -26.75 5.44
N ARG A 102 4.46 -26.35 5.74
CA ARG A 102 3.43 -25.97 4.76
C ARG A 102 2.81 -24.63 5.13
N SER A 103 2.41 -23.86 4.12
CA SER A 103 1.60 -22.67 4.34
C SER A 103 0.13 -23.05 4.33
N ARG A 104 -0.65 -22.55 5.29
CA ARG A 104 -2.07 -22.87 5.42
C ARG A 104 -2.89 -21.67 5.87
N LEU A 105 -4.17 -21.69 5.55
CA LEU A 105 -5.19 -20.82 6.13
C LEU A 105 -6.06 -21.65 7.08
N VAL A 106 -6.42 -21.06 8.21
CA VAL A 106 -7.50 -21.57 9.06
C VAL A 106 -8.60 -20.52 9.07
N VAL A 107 -9.78 -20.89 8.57
CA VAL A 107 -10.94 -20.02 8.42
C VAL A 107 -12.04 -20.54 9.34
N GLU A 108 -12.45 -19.74 10.31
CA GLU A 108 -13.60 -20.03 11.17
C GLU A 108 -14.73 -19.09 10.80
N LEU A 109 -15.85 -19.66 10.39
CA LEU A 109 -17.08 -18.92 10.12
C LEU A 109 -17.98 -18.90 11.36
N ASP A 110 -19.09 -18.18 11.26
CA ASP A 110 -20.19 -18.20 12.22
C ASP A 110 -20.74 -19.62 12.51
N SER A 111 -20.58 -20.55 11.59
CA SER A 111 -20.91 -21.97 11.78
C SER A 111 -20.07 -22.66 12.87
N GLY A 112 -18.92 -22.10 13.25
CA GLY A 112 -18.06 -22.57 14.34
C GLY A 112 -17.04 -23.64 13.97
N ASP A 113 -17.18 -24.30 12.82
CA ASP A 113 -16.21 -25.30 12.36
C ASP A 113 -15.01 -24.64 11.63
N PRO A 114 -13.77 -24.87 12.10
CA PRO A 114 -12.59 -24.33 11.43
C PRO A 114 -12.28 -25.13 10.16
N LEU A 115 -12.20 -24.43 9.03
CA LEU A 115 -11.76 -24.96 7.74
C LEU A 115 -10.26 -24.70 7.55
N GLU A 116 -9.47 -25.76 7.42
CA GLU A 116 -8.04 -25.66 7.05
C GLU A 116 -7.85 -25.80 5.54
N ILE A 117 -7.19 -24.81 4.92
CA ILE A 117 -6.89 -24.79 3.49
C ILE A 117 -5.37 -24.77 3.30
N ASP A 118 -4.83 -25.77 2.58
CA ASP A 118 -3.41 -25.75 2.19
C ASP A 118 -3.19 -24.78 1.03
N VAL A 119 -2.30 -23.81 1.26
CA VAL A 119 -1.97 -22.75 0.29
C VAL A 119 -0.52 -22.79 -0.13
N THR A 120 0.15 -23.92 0.09
CA THR A 120 1.50 -24.16 -0.38
C THR A 120 1.54 -24.18 -1.91
N ALA A 121 2.56 -23.56 -2.48
CA ALA A 121 2.77 -23.37 -3.92
C ALA A 121 1.64 -22.63 -4.66
N GLN A 122 0.72 -21.99 -3.93
CA GLN A 122 -0.34 -21.18 -4.54
C GLN A 122 0.07 -19.71 -4.70
N ARG A 123 -0.51 -19.04 -5.70
CA ARG A 123 -0.39 -17.58 -5.89
C ARG A 123 -1.34 -16.83 -4.95
N ALA A 124 -1.03 -15.59 -4.61
CA ALA A 124 -1.85 -14.83 -3.65
C ALA A 124 -3.29 -14.60 -4.15
N SER A 125 -3.50 -14.38 -5.45
CA SER A 125 -4.84 -14.31 -6.04
C SER A 125 -5.65 -15.61 -5.87
N LYS A 126 -5.01 -16.77 -6.04
CA LYS A 126 -5.66 -18.07 -5.81
C LYS A 126 -6.02 -18.30 -4.34
N ILE A 127 -5.15 -17.86 -3.44
CA ILE A 127 -5.38 -17.90 -1.99
C ILE A 127 -6.58 -17.04 -1.62
N ALA A 128 -6.66 -15.82 -2.15
CA ALA A 128 -7.80 -14.94 -1.96
C ALA A 128 -9.10 -15.54 -2.52
N GLN A 129 -9.05 -16.16 -3.72
CA GLN A 129 -10.18 -16.88 -4.28
C GLN A 129 -10.70 -17.96 -3.33
N GLN A 130 -9.80 -18.81 -2.80
CA GLN A 130 -10.17 -19.89 -1.89
C GLN A 130 -10.79 -19.36 -0.58
N LEU A 131 -10.27 -18.25 -0.05
CA LEU A 131 -10.83 -17.59 1.12
C LEU A 131 -12.25 -17.04 0.86
N LEU A 132 -12.45 -16.33 -0.26
CA LEU A 132 -13.75 -15.76 -0.64
C LEU A 132 -14.79 -16.87 -0.89
N GLN A 133 -14.38 -17.96 -1.55
CA GLN A 133 -15.22 -19.14 -1.77
C GLN A 133 -15.58 -19.82 -0.46
N ALA A 134 -14.62 -20.01 0.43
CA ALA A 134 -14.87 -20.59 1.75
C ALA A 134 -15.84 -19.74 2.57
N ALA A 135 -15.77 -18.42 2.47
CA ALA A 135 -16.68 -17.51 3.14
C ALA A 135 -18.07 -17.38 2.49
N GLY A 136 -18.31 -18.04 1.35
CA GLY A 136 -19.61 -18.05 0.67
C GLY A 136 -19.97 -16.71 0.01
N VAL A 137 -18.98 -15.96 -0.44
CA VAL A 137 -19.18 -14.67 -1.14
C VAL A 137 -19.83 -14.90 -2.51
N ALA A 138 -20.69 -13.96 -2.94
CA ALA A 138 -21.33 -14.02 -4.25
C ALA A 138 -20.30 -13.98 -5.39
N GLU A 139 -20.59 -14.68 -6.48
CA GLU A 139 -19.66 -14.85 -7.61
C GLU A 139 -19.26 -13.51 -8.24
N GLU A 140 -20.20 -12.56 -8.36
CA GLU A 140 -19.92 -11.21 -8.87
C GLU A 140 -18.89 -10.44 -8.02
N GLN A 141 -18.99 -10.56 -6.69
CA GLN A 141 -18.04 -9.91 -5.78
C GLN A 141 -16.68 -10.62 -5.82
N LEU A 142 -16.68 -11.93 -6.01
CA LEU A 142 -15.47 -12.73 -6.18
C LEU A 142 -14.72 -12.31 -7.45
N GLU A 143 -15.40 -12.14 -8.58
CA GLU A 143 -14.77 -11.69 -9.83
C GLU A 143 -14.15 -10.29 -9.70
N GLN A 144 -14.87 -9.36 -9.07
CA GLN A 144 -14.37 -8.00 -8.82
C GLN A 144 -13.13 -8.03 -7.92
N ALA A 145 -13.14 -8.81 -6.85
CA ALA A 145 -12.00 -8.94 -5.95
C ALA A 145 -10.79 -9.53 -6.66
N LEU A 146 -10.97 -10.57 -7.48
CA LEU A 146 -9.88 -11.19 -8.23
C LEU A 146 -9.30 -10.26 -9.29
N ALA A 147 -10.14 -9.54 -10.03
CA ALA A 147 -9.69 -8.55 -11.00
C ALA A 147 -8.86 -7.43 -10.34
N ALA A 148 -9.31 -6.96 -9.16
CA ALA A 148 -8.58 -5.96 -8.38
C ALA A 148 -7.22 -6.49 -7.91
N ILE A 149 -7.16 -7.69 -7.34
CA ILE A 149 -5.91 -8.32 -6.88
C ILE A 149 -4.92 -8.51 -8.04
N ASP A 150 -5.39 -9.04 -9.17
CA ASP A 150 -4.53 -9.29 -10.33
C ASP A 150 -4.00 -7.96 -10.92
N SER A 151 -4.81 -6.90 -10.93
CA SER A 151 -4.37 -5.57 -11.38
C SER A 151 -3.26 -5.02 -10.48
N GLU A 152 -3.37 -5.22 -9.16
CA GLU A 152 -2.36 -4.77 -8.21
C GLU A 152 -1.07 -5.60 -8.30
N GLU A 153 -1.18 -6.93 -8.44
CA GLU A 153 -0.02 -7.78 -8.64
C GLU A 153 0.77 -7.39 -9.90
N LYS A 154 0.07 -7.10 -11.01
CA LYS A 154 0.69 -6.58 -12.24
C LYS A 154 1.38 -5.24 -12.00
N ALA A 155 0.72 -4.31 -11.30
CA ALA A 155 1.28 -2.99 -11.00
C ALA A 155 2.53 -3.08 -10.10
N ARG A 156 2.53 -3.97 -9.09
CA ARG A 156 3.69 -4.22 -8.24
C ARG A 156 4.83 -4.87 -9.01
N ALA A 157 4.53 -5.88 -9.84
CA ALA A 157 5.53 -6.54 -10.67
C ALA A 157 6.21 -5.55 -11.64
N ALA A 158 5.44 -4.63 -12.24
CA ALA A 158 5.99 -3.55 -13.07
C ALA A 158 6.93 -2.64 -12.28
N LYS A 159 6.49 -2.14 -11.12
CA LYS A 159 7.32 -1.29 -10.24
C LYS A 159 8.60 -1.98 -9.77
N GLU A 160 8.54 -3.28 -9.47
CA GLU A 160 9.72 -4.05 -9.08
C GLU A 160 10.68 -4.28 -10.26
N ALA A 161 10.16 -4.49 -11.48
CA ALA A 161 10.96 -4.60 -12.68
C ALA A 161 11.69 -3.28 -12.99
N ASP A 162 10.99 -2.16 -12.88
CA ASP A 162 11.56 -0.82 -13.08
C ASP A 162 12.63 -0.51 -12.03
N ALA A 163 12.34 -0.74 -10.74
CA ALA A 163 13.31 -0.53 -9.66
C ALA A 163 14.54 -1.43 -9.79
N LYS A 164 14.37 -2.66 -10.30
CA LYS A 164 15.48 -3.57 -10.59
C LYS A 164 16.30 -3.08 -11.79
N ALA A 165 15.65 -2.61 -12.85
CA ALA A 165 16.30 -2.04 -14.02
C ALA A 165 17.12 -0.78 -13.63
N GLU A 166 16.57 0.10 -12.80
CA GLU A 166 17.27 1.28 -12.28
C GLU A 166 18.48 0.90 -11.41
N ARG A 167 18.37 -0.13 -10.57
CA ARG A 167 19.50 -0.63 -9.77
C ARG A 167 20.64 -1.17 -10.64
N ILE A 168 20.29 -1.85 -11.74
CA ILE A 168 21.27 -2.35 -12.72
C ILE A 168 21.91 -1.19 -13.47
N ALA A 169 21.11 -0.20 -13.91
CA ALA A 169 21.58 1.00 -14.59
C ALA A 169 22.53 1.85 -13.71
N ASN A 170 22.25 1.93 -12.40
CA ASN A 170 23.08 2.65 -11.42
C ASN A 170 24.25 1.83 -10.85
N GLY A 171 24.56 0.67 -11.42
CA GLY A 171 25.72 -0.14 -11.06
C GLY A 171 25.69 -0.68 -9.62
N GLY A 172 24.51 -0.88 -9.02
CA GLY A 172 24.36 -1.41 -7.67
C GLY A 172 24.74 -0.46 -6.53
N LYS A 173 25.06 0.82 -6.80
CA LYS A 173 25.22 1.82 -5.74
C LYS A 173 23.86 2.17 -5.15
N VAL A 174 23.62 1.73 -3.92
CA VAL A 174 22.43 2.14 -3.14
C VAL A 174 22.60 3.62 -2.78
N PRO A 175 21.76 4.54 -3.27
CA PRO A 175 21.84 5.94 -2.89
C PRO A 175 21.61 6.07 -1.37
N GLY A 176 22.60 6.58 -0.65
CA GLY A 176 22.53 6.81 0.80
C GLY A 176 23.30 5.81 1.68
N PHE A 177 23.90 4.74 1.12
CA PHE A 177 24.73 3.82 1.91
C PHE A 177 26.22 4.19 1.81
N GLN A 178 26.65 5.16 2.61
CA GLN A 178 28.08 5.45 2.78
C GLN A 178 28.68 4.35 3.66
N PHE A 179 29.44 3.43 3.06
CA PHE A 179 30.31 2.53 3.80
C PHE A 179 31.33 3.38 4.57
N ARG A 180 31.07 3.59 5.86
CA ARG A 180 32.06 4.17 6.78
C ARG A 180 33.14 3.10 6.91
N ALA A 181 34.25 3.27 6.20
CA ALA A 181 35.41 2.41 6.31
C ALA A 181 35.79 2.36 7.79
N SER A 182 35.62 1.18 8.40
CA SER A 182 36.00 0.91 9.77
C SER A 182 37.49 1.18 9.92
N GLU A 183 37.83 2.17 10.74
CA GLU A 183 39.17 2.36 11.27
C GLU A 183 39.65 1.01 11.83
N GLN A 184 40.75 0.48 11.27
CA GLN A 184 41.38 -0.72 11.81
C GLN A 184 41.93 -0.39 13.21
N PRO A 185 41.57 -1.16 14.26
CA PRO A 185 42.19 -0.98 15.56
C PRO A 185 43.66 -1.38 15.46
N GLY A 186 44.53 -0.39 15.66
CA GLY A 186 45.97 -0.54 15.60
C GLY A 186 46.48 -1.67 16.49
N LYS A 187 47.39 -2.48 15.93
CA LYS A 187 48.23 -3.43 16.67
C LYS A 187 48.90 -2.69 17.82
N ARG A 188 48.68 -3.15 19.05
CA ARG A 188 49.54 -2.80 20.18
C ARG A 188 50.80 -3.68 20.16
N PRO A 189 51.96 -3.12 20.55
CA PRO A 189 53.25 -3.81 20.58
C PRO A 189 53.29 -4.96 21.60
#